data_AF-A0A917SG08-F1
#
_entry.id   AF-A0A917SG08-F1
#
_cell.length_a   1.000
_cell.length_b   1.000
_cell.length_c   1.000
_cell.angle_alpha   90.00
_cell.angle_beta   90.00
_cell.angle_gamma   90.00
#
_symmetry.space_group_name_H-M   'P 1'
#
loop_
_entity.id
_entity.type
_entity.pdbx_description
1 polymer ?
#
loop_
_entity_poly.entity_id
_entity_poly.type
_entity_poly.pdbx_seq_one_letter_code
_entity_poly.pdbx_strand_id
1 'polypeptide(L)'
;MDLVADHYPIQPTAATLVRTFNNDVYRIDADDQSYAFKVYGSGRFTTNEVRWEQQLAHHLASAGVHVAADVALTSGDSVGMFEAPEGQRLFALTQWVPGDKPQPPWDDALYRTVGSSLAKLHAAADSFTSSHPRQSLRRGDEPERVIAVLTEHSERKLLVQQSAAVAQRELERLAN
;
A
#
# COMPACT_ATOMS: atom_id res chain seq x y z
N MET A 1 18.10 -1.42 -2.43
CA MET A 1 18.60 -2.75 -2.82
C MET A 1 19.03 -3.51 -1.58
N ASP A 2 19.88 -2.91 -0.75
CA ASP A 2 20.43 -3.49 0.49
C ASP A 2 19.35 -4.05 1.43
N LEU A 3 18.30 -3.27 1.74
CA LEU A 3 17.17 -3.76 2.56
C LEU A 3 16.53 -5.06 2.04
N VAL A 4 16.55 -5.30 0.74
CA VAL A 4 16.03 -6.54 0.17
C VAL A 4 17.06 -7.66 0.31
N ALA A 5 18.32 -7.40 -0.09
CA ALA A 5 19.41 -8.37 -0.05
C ALA A 5 19.73 -8.85 1.39
N ASP A 6 19.61 -7.97 2.37
CA ASP A 6 19.95 -8.24 3.77
C ASP A 6 18.86 -9.06 4.49
N HIS A 7 17.62 -8.95 4.04
CA HIS A 7 16.46 -9.47 4.77
C HIS A 7 15.70 -10.58 4.08
N TYR A 8 15.87 -10.76 2.77
CA TYR A 8 15.16 -11.79 2.00
C TYR A 8 16.15 -12.75 1.36
N PRO A 9 15.74 -14.01 1.10
CA PRO A 9 16.56 -15.00 0.41
C PRO A 9 16.60 -14.74 -1.12
N ILE A 10 16.73 -13.47 -1.54
CA ILE A 10 16.78 -13.07 -2.95
C ILE A 10 17.95 -12.10 -3.17
N GLN A 11 18.55 -12.17 -4.36
CA GLN A 11 19.63 -11.27 -4.78
C GLN A 11 19.06 -10.25 -5.78
N PRO A 12 18.74 -9.02 -5.33
CA PRO A 12 18.08 -8.05 -6.19
C PRO A 12 19.08 -7.49 -7.22
N THR A 13 18.67 -7.41 -8.49
CA THR A 13 19.47 -6.89 -9.60
C THR A 13 19.05 -5.48 -10.02
N ALA A 14 17.77 -5.14 -9.86
CA ALA A 14 17.25 -3.79 -10.08
C ALA A 14 16.12 -3.43 -9.11
N ALA A 15 15.92 -2.13 -8.90
CA ALA A 15 14.75 -1.58 -8.21
C ALA A 15 14.19 -0.38 -8.99
N THR A 16 12.89 -0.43 -9.28
CA THR A 16 12.17 0.64 -9.97
C THR A 16 11.01 1.10 -9.11
N LEU A 17 10.90 2.41 -8.83
CA LEU A 17 9.74 2.96 -8.15
C LEU A 17 8.50 2.86 -9.06
N VAL A 18 7.45 2.18 -8.58
CA VAL A 18 6.19 1.98 -9.32
C VAL A 18 5.17 3.05 -8.95
N ARG A 19 5.07 3.37 -7.65
CA ARG A 19 4.20 4.43 -7.15
C ARG A 19 4.65 4.89 -5.76
N THR A 20 4.23 6.10 -5.42
CA THR A 20 4.34 6.69 -4.08
C THR A 20 2.96 7.22 -3.64
N PHE A 21 2.91 8.08 -2.62
CA PHE A 21 1.76 8.70 -1.93
C PHE A 21 1.44 8.04 -0.58
N ASN A 22 0.73 6.90 -0.61
CA ASN A 22 0.30 6.24 0.62
C ASN A 22 1.36 5.30 1.20
N ASN A 23 2.07 4.63 0.31
CA ASN A 23 3.20 3.72 0.54
C ASN A 23 4.11 3.88 -0.68
N ASP A 24 5.41 3.69 -0.48
CA ASP A 24 6.34 3.59 -1.60
C ASP A 24 6.37 2.14 -2.05
N VAL A 25 6.09 1.89 -3.32
CA VAL A 25 6.10 0.54 -3.89
C VAL A 25 7.13 0.49 -4.99
N TYR A 26 8.10 -0.39 -4.82
CA TYR A 26 9.15 -0.66 -5.77
C TYR A 26 8.91 -2.02 -6.43
N ARG A 27 9.13 -2.10 -7.74
CA ARG A 27 9.39 -3.37 -8.40
C ARG A 27 10.84 -3.71 -8.14
N ILE A 28 11.08 -4.90 -7.62
CA ILE A 28 12.42 -5.46 -7.43
C ILE A 28 12.58 -6.61 -8.40
N ASP A 29 13.58 -6.53 -9.26
CA ASP A 29 13.95 -7.63 -10.15
C ASP A 29 15.06 -8.46 -9.49
N ALA A 30 14.97 -9.79 -9.57
CA ALA A 30 15.97 -10.73 -9.08
C ALA A 30 15.95 -11.99 -9.94
N ASP A 31 17.08 -12.33 -10.55
CA ASP A 31 17.19 -13.40 -11.56
C ASP A 31 16.04 -13.33 -12.60
N ASP A 32 15.27 -14.41 -12.73
CA ASP A 32 14.12 -14.53 -13.65
C ASP A 32 12.77 -14.14 -13.02
N GLN A 33 12.76 -13.51 -11.84
CA GLN A 33 11.55 -13.14 -11.11
C GLN A 33 11.52 -11.66 -10.74
N SER A 34 10.30 -11.17 -10.51
CA SER A 34 10.07 -9.82 -9.99
C SER A 34 9.22 -9.88 -8.74
N TYR A 35 9.38 -8.86 -7.90
CA TYR A 35 8.70 -8.72 -6.62
C TYR A 35 8.18 -7.30 -6.46
N ALA A 36 7.15 -7.13 -5.63
CA ALA A 36 6.69 -5.82 -5.18
C ALA A 36 7.17 -5.58 -3.75
N PHE A 37 8.14 -4.68 -3.58
CA PHE A 37 8.63 -4.24 -2.29
C PHE A 37 7.84 -3.01 -1.84
N LYS A 38 7.06 -3.17 -0.77
CA LYS A 38 6.20 -2.12 -0.23
C LYS A 38 6.81 -1.56 1.05
N VAL A 39 7.14 -0.27 1.02
CA VAL A 39 7.51 0.51 2.21
C VAL A 39 6.29 1.28 2.68
N TYR A 40 5.83 0.94 3.88
CA TYR A 40 4.64 1.53 4.47
C TYR A 40 4.88 2.98 4.88
N GLY A 41 3.87 3.83 4.74
CA GLY A 41 3.94 5.23 5.20
C GLY A 41 4.24 5.33 6.71
N SER A 42 5.11 6.25 7.10
CA SER A 42 5.53 6.44 8.50
C SER A 42 4.33 6.64 9.43
N GLY A 43 4.33 5.95 10.58
CA GLY A 43 3.30 6.04 11.62
C GLY A 43 1.89 5.56 11.23
N ARG A 44 1.69 5.05 10.01
CA ARG A 44 0.35 4.69 9.50
C ARG A 44 -0.11 3.30 9.95
N PHE A 45 0.83 2.38 10.13
CA PHE A 45 0.57 1.01 10.49
C PHE A 45 1.53 0.57 11.59
N THR A 46 1.02 -0.24 12.50
CA THR A 46 1.83 -1.02 13.45
C THR A 46 2.36 -2.28 12.78
N THR A 47 3.44 -2.85 13.29
CA THR A 47 4.01 -4.12 12.79
C THR A 47 2.97 -5.24 12.79
N ASN A 48 2.12 -5.31 13.81
CA ASN A 48 1.08 -6.33 13.89
C ASN A 48 -0.02 -6.16 12.82
N GLU A 49 -0.43 -4.92 12.52
CA GLU A 49 -1.38 -4.68 11.43
C GLU A 49 -0.81 -5.07 10.07
N VAL A 50 0.49 -4.83 9.86
CA VAL A 50 1.16 -5.29 8.62
C VAL A 50 1.26 -6.81 8.59
N ARG A 51 1.60 -7.47 9.70
CA ARG A 51 1.61 -8.95 9.78
C ARG A 51 0.24 -9.53 9.47
N TRP A 52 -0.83 -8.91 9.97
CA TRP A 52 -2.20 -9.32 9.65
C TRP A 52 -2.46 -9.25 8.14
N GLU A 53 -2.04 -8.16 7.47
CA GLU A 53 -2.17 -8.00 6.01
C GLU A 53 -1.41 -9.11 5.25
N GLN A 54 -0.17 -9.39 5.65
CA GLN A 54 0.65 -10.41 5.00
C GLN A 54 0.10 -11.83 5.24
N GLN A 55 -0.35 -12.14 6.46
CA GLN A 55 -1.00 -13.42 6.78
C GLN A 55 -2.29 -13.64 5.99
N LEU A 56 -3.08 -12.59 5.77
CA LEU A 56 -4.27 -12.69 4.91
C LEU A 56 -3.86 -12.97 3.46
N ALA A 57 -2.86 -12.27 2.93
CA ALA A 57 -2.37 -12.52 1.56
C ALA A 57 -1.87 -13.96 1.40
N HIS A 58 -1.11 -14.47 2.37
CA HIS A 58 -0.66 -15.85 2.43
C HIS A 58 -1.82 -16.84 2.40
N HIS A 59 -2.81 -16.65 3.28
CA HIS A 59 -4.00 -17.50 3.39
C HIS A 59 -4.81 -17.53 2.10
N LEU A 60 -5.00 -16.38 1.47
CA LEU A 60 -5.71 -16.29 0.18
C LEU A 60 -4.96 -17.01 -0.94
N ALA A 61 -3.63 -16.83 -1.01
CA ALA A 61 -2.79 -17.53 -1.99
C ALA A 61 -2.81 -19.04 -1.78
N SER A 62 -2.72 -19.53 -0.54
CA SER A 62 -2.76 -20.96 -0.22
C SER A 62 -4.14 -21.59 -0.48
N ALA A 63 -5.21 -20.80 -0.40
CA ALA A 63 -6.56 -21.18 -0.81
C ALA A 63 -6.79 -21.15 -2.34
N GLY A 64 -5.76 -20.84 -3.14
CA GLY A 64 -5.83 -20.80 -4.60
C GLY A 64 -6.44 -19.52 -5.19
N VAL A 65 -6.57 -18.46 -4.39
CA VAL A 65 -6.96 -17.14 -4.90
C VAL A 65 -5.74 -16.50 -5.56
N HIS A 66 -5.93 -15.96 -6.78
CA HIS A 66 -4.88 -15.24 -7.50
C HIS A 66 -4.62 -13.85 -6.88
N VAL A 67 -3.86 -13.83 -5.79
CA VAL A 67 -3.34 -12.62 -5.14
C VAL A 67 -1.81 -12.64 -5.17
N ALA A 68 -1.18 -11.49 -4.94
CA ALA A 68 0.25 -11.42 -4.74
C ALA A 68 0.60 -12.09 -3.40
N ALA A 69 1.22 -13.27 -3.45
CA ALA A 69 1.64 -14.01 -2.26
C ALA A 69 2.75 -13.26 -1.52
N ASP A 70 2.78 -13.38 -0.19
CA ASP A 70 3.84 -12.83 0.64
C ASP A 70 5.17 -13.58 0.41
N VAL A 71 6.26 -12.88 0.62
CA VAL A 71 7.61 -13.47 0.70
C VAL A 71 8.11 -13.25 2.10
N ALA A 72 8.45 -14.34 2.80
CA ALA A 72 8.99 -14.24 4.14
C ALA A 72 10.43 -13.71 4.13
N LEU A 73 10.77 -12.98 5.20
CA LEU A 73 12.14 -12.64 5.54
C LEU A 73 12.93 -13.92 5.85
N THR A 74 14.26 -13.83 5.82
CA THR A 74 15.15 -14.91 6.26
C THR A 74 14.95 -15.28 7.74
N SER A 75 14.38 -14.38 8.55
CA SER A 75 13.97 -14.64 9.93
C SER A 75 12.70 -15.50 10.05
N GLY A 76 11.97 -15.71 8.96
CA GLY A 76 10.66 -16.37 8.93
C GLY A 76 9.46 -15.47 9.24
N ASP A 77 9.69 -14.20 9.61
CA ASP A 77 8.62 -13.20 9.72
C ASP A 77 8.27 -12.63 8.32
N SER A 78 7.15 -11.94 8.17
CA SER A 78 6.69 -11.33 6.91
C SER A 78 6.86 -9.81 6.87
N VAL A 79 7.32 -9.20 7.97
CA VAL A 79 7.41 -7.74 8.12
C VAL A 79 8.78 -7.34 8.63
N GLY A 80 9.47 -6.54 7.84
CA GLY A 80 10.72 -5.93 8.21
C GLY A 80 10.54 -4.47 8.63
N MET A 81 11.59 -3.89 9.19
CA MET A 81 11.57 -2.55 9.74
C MET A 81 12.96 -1.91 9.62
N PHE A 82 13.01 -0.62 9.34
CA PHE A 82 14.25 0.16 9.25
C PHE A 82 14.03 1.59 9.74
N GLU A 83 15.13 2.24 10.13
CA GLU A 83 15.15 3.66 10.48
C GLU A 83 15.27 4.53 9.23
N ALA A 84 14.37 5.50 9.10
CA ALA A 84 14.42 6.56 8.09
C ALA A 84 14.52 7.93 8.78
N PRO A 85 14.92 9.01 8.08
CA PRO A 85 14.99 10.35 8.67
C PRO A 85 13.67 10.84 9.29
N GLU A 86 12.53 10.38 8.75
CA GLU A 86 11.19 10.64 9.26
C GLU A 86 10.74 9.69 10.39
N GLY A 87 11.64 8.83 10.86
CA GLY A 87 11.41 7.80 11.86
C GLY A 87 11.25 6.40 11.27
N GLN A 88 10.87 5.48 12.14
CA GLN A 88 10.77 4.06 11.84
C GLN A 88 9.75 3.77 10.72
N ARG A 89 10.15 2.98 9.71
CA ARG A 89 9.27 2.51 8.63
C ARG A 89 9.23 0.99 8.54
N LEU A 90 8.07 0.48 8.18
CA LEU A 90 7.83 -0.95 7.97
C LEU A 90 7.93 -1.28 6.48
N PHE A 91 8.33 -2.50 6.16
CA PHE A 91 8.32 -3.01 4.80
C PHE A 91 7.87 -4.47 4.73
N ALA A 92 7.36 -4.85 3.56
CA ALA A 92 7.05 -6.23 3.21
C ALA A 92 7.31 -6.44 1.71
N LEU A 93 7.51 -7.70 1.33
CA LEU A 93 7.75 -8.11 -0.05
C LEU A 93 6.65 -9.09 -0.47
N THR A 94 6.09 -8.89 -1.66
CA THR A 94 5.16 -9.84 -2.26
C THR A 94 5.62 -10.21 -3.67
N GLN A 95 5.12 -11.32 -4.19
CA GLN A 95 5.35 -11.70 -5.59
C GLN A 95 4.81 -10.63 -6.54
N TRP A 96 5.54 -10.36 -7.63
CA TRP A 96 5.02 -9.53 -8.69
C TRP A 96 3.96 -10.28 -9.47
N VAL A 97 2.78 -9.69 -9.61
CA VAL A 97 1.70 -10.24 -10.45
C VAL A 97 1.83 -9.60 -11.84
N PRO A 98 2.21 -10.38 -12.88
CA PRO A 98 2.30 -9.86 -14.23
C PRO A 98 0.90 -9.58 -14.77
N GLY A 99 0.83 -8.68 -15.75
CA GLY A 99 -0.40 -8.34 -16.45
C GLY A 99 -0.68 -6.84 -16.46
N ASP A 100 -1.71 -6.49 -17.22
CA ASP A 100 -2.09 -5.11 -17.46
C ASP A 100 -3.43 -4.78 -16.81
N LYS A 101 -3.61 -3.50 -16.48
CA LYS A 101 -4.93 -3.00 -16.07
C LYS A 101 -5.90 -3.16 -17.25
N PRO A 102 -7.14 -3.65 -17.01
CA PRO A 102 -8.15 -3.73 -18.06
C PRO A 102 -8.32 -2.38 -18.77
N GLN A 103 -8.23 -2.40 -20.10
CA GLN A 103 -8.48 -1.24 -20.94
C GLN A 103 -9.91 -1.30 -21.52
N PRO A 104 -10.50 -0.16 -21.91
CA PRO A 104 -11.78 -0.15 -22.60
C PRO A 104 -11.79 -1.05 -23.85
N PRO A 105 -12.94 -1.64 -24.21
CA PRO A 105 -14.25 -1.47 -23.56
C PRO A 105 -14.39 -2.32 -22.28
N TRP A 106 -15.00 -1.75 -21.24
CA TRP A 106 -15.33 -2.46 -20.00
C TRP A 106 -16.69 -3.14 -20.14
N ASP A 107 -16.68 -4.35 -20.67
CA ASP A 107 -17.88 -5.10 -20.97
C ASP A 107 -18.39 -5.96 -19.79
N ASP A 108 -19.55 -6.58 -19.97
CA ASP A 108 -20.14 -7.46 -18.96
C ASP A 108 -19.26 -8.68 -18.65
N ALA A 109 -18.41 -9.13 -19.58
CA ALA A 109 -17.54 -10.28 -19.35
C ALA A 109 -16.43 -9.93 -18.34
N LEU A 110 -15.85 -8.73 -18.46
CA LEU A 110 -14.93 -8.20 -17.46
C LEU A 110 -15.60 -8.12 -16.08
N TYR A 111 -16.80 -7.54 -15.99
CA TYR A 111 -17.49 -7.40 -14.72
C TYR A 111 -17.91 -8.74 -14.09
N ARG A 112 -18.32 -9.73 -14.90
CA ARG A 112 -18.55 -11.11 -14.43
C ARG A 112 -17.26 -11.72 -13.87
N THR A 113 -16.13 -11.48 -14.51
CA THR A 113 -14.82 -11.98 -14.06
C THR A 113 -14.43 -11.35 -12.72
N VAL A 114 -14.57 -10.03 -12.58
CA VAL A 114 -14.32 -9.32 -11.32
C VAL A 114 -15.23 -9.85 -10.20
N GLY A 115 -16.52 -10.01 -10.48
CA GLY A 115 -17.48 -10.54 -9.51
C GLY A 115 -17.14 -11.97 -9.06
N SER A 116 -16.78 -12.85 -10.00
CA SER A 116 -16.36 -14.23 -9.68
C SER A 116 -15.08 -14.25 -8.84
N SER A 117 -14.08 -13.43 -9.18
CA SER A 117 -12.84 -13.32 -8.42
C SER A 117 -13.08 -12.79 -7.00
N LEU A 118 -13.97 -11.80 -6.84
CA LEU A 118 -14.33 -11.27 -5.52
C LEU A 118 -15.07 -12.31 -4.67
N ALA A 119 -15.99 -13.08 -5.26
CA ALA A 119 -16.68 -14.16 -4.56
C ALA A 119 -15.71 -15.24 -4.05
N LYS A 120 -14.72 -15.63 -4.86
CA LYS A 120 -13.65 -16.56 -4.44
C LYS A 120 -12.82 -16.00 -3.29
N LEU A 121 -12.46 -14.72 -3.37
CA LEU A 121 -11.73 -14.04 -2.31
C LEU A 121 -12.52 -14.05 -1.00
N HIS A 122 -13.81 -13.70 -1.03
CA HIS A 122 -14.65 -13.73 0.18
C HIS A 122 -14.76 -15.14 0.76
N ALA A 123 -15.06 -16.15 -0.06
CA ALA A 123 -15.19 -17.52 0.41
C ALA A 123 -13.88 -18.05 1.05
N ALA A 124 -12.72 -17.71 0.48
CA ALA A 124 -11.43 -18.06 1.07
C ALA A 124 -11.16 -17.29 2.37
N ALA A 125 -11.52 -16.00 2.43
CA ALA A 125 -11.31 -15.15 3.60
C ALA A 125 -12.19 -15.54 4.80
N ASP A 126 -13.34 -16.18 4.59
CA ASP A 126 -14.27 -16.58 5.67
C ASP A 126 -13.62 -17.52 6.69
N SER A 127 -12.65 -18.33 6.28
CA SER A 127 -11.91 -19.24 7.16
C SER A 127 -10.59 -18.65 7.68
N PHE A 128 -10.28 -17.38 7.37
CA PHE A 128 -9.03 -16.76 7.80
C PHE A 128 -9.08 -16.38 9.28
N THR A 129 -8.02 -16.73 10.00
CA THR A 129 -7.82 -16.34 11.40
C THR A 129 -6.41 -15.82 11.61
N SER A 130 -6.24 -14.79 12.44
CA SER A 130 -4.94 -14.24 12.81
C SER A 130 -4.95 -13.81 14.28
N SER A 131 -3.82 -14.00 14.95
CA SER A 131 -3.57 -13.49 16.30
C SER A 131 -3.23 -11.99 16.33
N HIS A 132 -2.99 -11.38 15.16
CA HIS A 132 -2.70 -9.97 15.04
C HIS A 132 -3.98 -9.16 14.79
N PRO A 133 -4.13 -7.96 15.35
CA PRO A 133 -5.27 -7.11 15.06
C PRO A 133 -5.27 -6.64 13.60
N ARG A 134 -6.44 -6.70 12.97
CA ARG A 134 -6.72 -5.95 11.75
C ARG A 134 -6.78 -4.46 12.08
N GLN A 135 -6.22 -3.62 11.21
CA GLN A 135 -6.47 -2.17 11.28
C GLN A 135 -7.98 -1.90 11.14
N SER A 136 -8.58 -1.24 12.13
CA SER A 136 -9.96 -0.77 11.99
C SER A 136 -10.00 0.34 10.96
N LEU A 137 -10.72 0.12 9.86
CA LEU A 137 -10.95 1.12 8.80
C LEU A 137 -11.95 2.22 9.20
N ARG A 138 -12.56 2.10 10.38
CA ARG A 138 -13.49 3.09 10.93
C ARG A 138 -13.11 3.37 12.38
N ARG A 139 -12.49 4.51 12.63
CA ARG A 139 -12.40 5.08 13.97
C ARG A 139 -13.70 5.79 14.36
N GLY A 140 -14.56 6.08 13.39
CA GLY A 140 -15.86 6.73 13.59
C GLY A 140 -15.75 8.24 13.81
N ASP A 141 -14.53 8.77 13.96
CA ASP A 141 -14.22 10.17 14.17
C ASP A 141 -13.71 10.88 12.89
N GLU A 142 -13.59 10.15 11.78
CA GLU A 142 -13.12 10.69 10.51
C GLU A 142 -14.04 11.79 9.95
N PRO A 143 -15.39 11.67 9.98
CA PRO A 143 -16.27 12.74 9.58
C PRO A 143 -16.04 14.01 10.40
N GLU A 144 -15.90 13.90 11.71
CA GLU A 144 -15.67 15.01 12.63
C GLU A 144 -14.33 15.71 12.36
N ARG A 145 -13.27 14.94 12.10
CA ARG A 145 -11.96 15.49 11.72
C ARG A 145 -12.00 16.23 10.39
N VAL A 146 -12.70 15.67 9.39
CA VAL A 146 -12.87 16.32 8.09
C VAL A 146 -13.71 17.59 8.23
N ILE A 147 -14.83 17.53 8.95
CA ILE A 147 -15.68 18.68 9.26
C ILE A 147 -14.86 19.76 9.96
N ALA A 148 -14.05 19.41 10.96
CA ALA A 148 -13.22 20.37 11.69
C ALA A 148 -12.19 21.11 10.82
N VAL A 149 -11.75 20.52 9.70
CA VAL A 149 -10.87 21.20 8.73
C VAL A 149 -11.68 22.03 7.73
N LEU A 150 -12.88 21.60 7.38
CA LEU A 150 -13.74 22.27 6.39
C LEU A 150 -14.57 23.42 6.97
N THR A 151 -14.75 23.48 8.30
CA THR A 151 -15.42 24.58 8.99
C THR A 151 -14.78 25.92 8.65
N GLU A 152 -15.62 26.94 8.52
CA GLU A 152 -15.27 28.26 7.98
C GLU A 152 -14.16 28.97 8.77
N HIS A 153 -14.02 28.64 10.06
CA HIS A 153 -13.06 29.23 10.98
C HIS A 153 -11.85 28.32 11.26
N SER A 154 -11.63 27.26 10.47
CA SER A 154 -10.46 26.40 10.72
C SER A 154 -9.16 27.13 10.34
N GLU A 155 -8.22 27.21 11.28
CA GLU A 155 -6.90 27.81 11.04
C GLU A 155 -6.18 27.14 9.86
N ARG A 156 -6.39 25.83 9.68
CA ARG A 156 -5.83 25.06 8.57
C ARG A 156 -6.42 25.48 7.21
N LYS A 157 -7.73 25.71 7.14
CA LYS A 157 -8.40 26.19 5.91
C LYS A 157 -7.93 27.60 5.55
N LEU A 158 -7.83 28.48 6.55
CA LEU A 158 -7.29 29.83 6.36
C LEU A 158 -5.85 29.78 5.85
N LEU A 159 -5.00 28.94 6.43
CA LEU A 159 -3.62 28.77 5.99
C LEU A 159 -3.53 28.30 4.53
N VAL A 160 -4.30 27.27 4.15
CA VAL A 160 -4.33 26.76 2.77
C VAL A 160 -4.80 27.85 1.79
N GLN A 161 -5.85 28.60 2.13
CA GLN A 161 -6.34 29.70 1.29
C GLN A 161 -5.31 30.82 1.14
N GLN A 162 -4.61 31.18 2.22
CA GLN A 162 -3.54 32.18 2.18
C GLN A 162 -2.38 31.71 1.31
N SER A 163 -1.91 30.47 1.50
CA SER A 163 -0.85 29.88 0.68
C SER A 163 -1.23 29.78 -0.79
N ALA A 164 -2.47 29.38 -1.11
CA ALA A 164 -2.98 29.31 -2.48
C ALA A 164 -3.03 30.70 -3.13
N ALA A 165 -3.50 31.72 -2.39
CA ALA A 165 -3.53 33.10 -2.88
C ALA A 165 -2.12 33.67 -3.15
N VAL A 166 -1.14 33.32 -2.31
CA VAL A 166 0.27 33.67 -2.55
C VAL A 166 0.79 32.97 -3.81
N ALA A 167 0.60 31.65 -3.91
CA ALA A 167 1.06 30.89 -5.07
C ALA A 167 0.46 31.41 -6.38
N GLN A 168 -0.83 31.75 -6.38
CA GLN A 168 -1.51 32.30 -7.55
C GLN A 168 -0.93 33.66 -7.98
N ARG A 169 -0.67 34.57 -7.04
CA ARG A 169 -0.01 35.86 -7.35
C ARG A 169 1.38 35.70 -7.93
N GLU A 170 2.17 34.76 -7.41
CA GLU A 170 3.52 34.49 -7.94
C GLU A 170 3.47 33.89 -9.35
N LEU A 171 2.51 33.00 -9.62
CA LEU A 171 2.27 32.45 -10.96
C LEU A 171 1.86 33.54 -11.96
N GLU A 172 0.96 34.44 -11.57
CA GLU A 172 0.53 35.59 -12.40
C GLU A 172 1.69 36.55 -12.66
N ARG A 173 2.59 36.76 -11.69
CA ARG A 173 3.80 37.57 -11.88
C ARG A 173 4.78 36.93 -12.85
N LEU A 174 4.96 35.61 -12.80
CA LEU A 174 5.86 34.88 -13.70
C LEU A 174 5.30 34.74 -15.13
N ALA A 175 3.98 34.89 -15.29
CA ALA A 175 3.32 34.82 -16.59
C ALA A 175 3.32 36.16 -17.36
N ASN A 176 3.68 37.26 -16.70
CA ASN A 176 3.83 38.60 -17.26
C ASN A 176 5.30 38.98 -17.41
#